data_AF-A0A357ISA2-F1
#
_entry.id   AF-A0A357ISA2-F1
#
_cell.length_a   1.000
_cell.length_b   1.000
_cell.length_c   1.000
_cell.angle_alpha   90.00
_cell.angle_beta   90.00
_cell.angle_gamma   90.00
#
_symmetry.space_group_name_H-M   'P 1'
#
loop_
_entity.id
_entity.type
_entity.pdbx_description
1 polymer ?
#
loop_
_entity_poly.entity_id
_entity_poly.type
_entity_poly.pdbx_seq_one_letter_code
_entity_poly.pdbx_strand_id
1 'polypeptide(L)'
;MGKIRTRYLEVEPFSVTEIGFHKERNQVSESIFSLGNEYSGVRGFFEEGVSLPSLVGTYYNGILEYSLEETPNAYKGIVKRTHFTINSTNYLKLCLIIDGEKLDLAKASFSSFKRTLSFRSGLLQRGFIWHLQSGANVKVAFERLLGMES
;
A
#
# COMPACT_ATOMS: atom_id res chain seq x y z
N MET A 1 14.30 11.84 -25.42
CA MET A 1 14.28 12.51 -24.10
C MET A 1 14.89 11.58 -23.07
N GLY A 2 15.77 12.06 -22.18
CA GLY A 2 16.36 11.26 -21.11
C GLY A 2 15.39 11.04 -19.95
N LYS A 3 15.58 9.96 -19.17
CA LYS A 3 14.83 9.72 -17.93
C LYS A 3 15.26 10.74 -16.86
N ILE A 4 14.32 11.36 -16.16
CA ILE A 4 14.58 12.29 -15.05
C ILE A 4 14.22 11.59 -13.73
N ARG A 5 15.10 11.72 -12.73
CA ARG A 5 14.88 11.15 -11.39
C ARG A 5 13.98 12.08 -10.56
N THR A 6 12.95 11.53 -9.93
CA THR A 6 12.28 12.17 -8.79
C THR A 6 12.74 11.48 -7.50
N ARG A 7 13.28 12.24 -6.54
CA ARG A 7 13.63 11.75 -5.21
C ARG A 7 12.73 12.40 -4.17
N TYR A 8 11.99 11.59 -3.43
CA TYR A 8 11.14 12.01 -2.30
C TYR A 8 11.28 11.10 -1.08
N LEU A 9 12.12 10.06 -1.20
CA LEU A 9 12.43 9.11 -0.16
C LEU A 9 13.85 9.33 0.34
N GLU A 10 14.00 9.22 1.65
CA GLU A 10 15.29 9.13 2.31
C GLU A 10 15.88 7.73 2.10
N VAL A 11 17.18 7.72 1.82
CA VAL A 11 17.92 6.51 1.47
C VAL A 11 18.84 6.20 2.63
N GLU A 12 18.63 5.05 3.25
CA GLU A 12 19.47 4.51 4.29
C GLU A 12 20.08 3.19 3.80
N PRO A 13 21.21 2.71 4.35
CA PRO A 13 21.88 1.51 3.83
C PRO A 13 21.00 0.25 3.83
N PHE A 14 20.07 0.12 4.79
CA PHE A 14 19.21 -1.05 4.94
C PHE A 14 17.74 -0.69 5.18
N SER A 15 17.34 0.51 4.78
CA SER A 15 15.95 0.93 4.87
C SER A 15 15.63 1.96 3.78
N VAL A 16 14.34 2.12 3.53
CA VAL A 16 13.82 3.28 2.80
C VAL A 16 12.78 3.96 3.68
N THR A 17 12.87 5.29 3.75
CA THR A 17 12.00 6.09 4.61
C THR A 17 11.33 7.20 3.80
N GLU A 18 10.03 7.36 3.99
CA GLU A 18 9.25 8.51 3.57
C GLU A 18 9.01 9.42 4.78
N ILE A 19 9.50 10.66 4.71
CA ILE A 19 9.27 11.69 5.73
C ILE A 19 8.29 12.70 5.15
N GLY A 20 7.17 12.93 5.86
CA GLY A 20 6.03 13.66 5.32
C GLY A 20 5.22 12.79 4.34
N PHE A 21 3.91 13.03 4.27
CA PHE A 21 3.05 12.27 3.37
C PHE A 21 2.95 12.98 2.01
N HIS A 22 3.54 12.39 0.97
CA HIS A 22 3.51 12.89 -0.41
C HIS A 22 2.25 12.36 -1.12
N LYS A 23 1.13 13.08 -0.98
CA LYS A 23 -0.20 12.64 -1.45
C LYS A 23 -0.22 12.25 -2.93
N GLU A 24 0.49 12.99 -3.77
CA GLU A 24 0.62 12.78 -5.21
C GLU A 24 1.45 11.54 -5.57
N ARG A 25 2.18 10.98 -4.61
CA ARG A 25 2.98 9.76 -4.76
C ARG A 25 2.38 8.55 -4.04
N ASN A 26 1.12 8.63 -3.57
CA ASN A 26 0.51 7.56 -2.78
C ASN A 26 0.65 6.17 -3.43
N GLN A 27 0.22 6.00 -4.69
CA GLN A 27 0.34 4.72 -5.40
C GLN A 27 1.79 4.28 -5.69
N VAL A 28 2.72 5.24 -5.82
CA VAL A 28 4.15 4.95 -5.99
C VAL A 28 4.71 4.39 -4.69
N SER A 29 4.42 5.04 -3.56
CA SER A 29 4.83 4.56 -2.25
C SER A 29 4.17 3.23 -1.91
N GLU A 30 2.89 3.02 -2.23
CA GLU A 30 2.24 1.72 -2.08
C GLU A 30 2.99 0.59 -2.80
N SER A 31 3.56 0.87 -3.98
CA SER A 31 4.40 -0.10 -4.69
C SER A 31 5.74 -0.31 -4.00
N ILE A 32 6.46 0.76 -3.67
CA ILE A 32 7.81 0.70 -3.08
C ILE A 32 7.80 0.02 -1.69
N PHE A 33 6.78 0.29 -0.88
CA PHE A 33 6.63 -0.24 0.47
C PHE A 33 5.80 -1.54 0.52
N SER A 34 5.74 -2.29 -0.59
CA SER A 34 5.07 -3.61 -0.61
C SER A 34 5.85 -4.63 0.22
N LEU A 35 5.14 -5.56 0.84
CA LEU A 35 5.69 -6.74 1.50
C LEU A 35 5.38 -7.99 0.67
N GLY A 36 6.26 -8.99 0.73
CA GLY A 36 6.03 -10.29 0.09
C GLY A 36 6.88 -11.39 0.70
N ASN A 37 6.34 -12.61 0.73
CA ASN A 37 6.99 -13.81 1.27
C ASN A 37 6.89 -15.01 0.31
N GLU A 38 6.89 -14.76 -1.01
CA GLU A 38 6.60 -15.71 -2.09
C GLU A 38 5.14 -16.17 -2.12
N TYR A 39 4.64 -16.78 -1.04
CA TYR A 39 3.26 -17.26 -0.93
C TYR A 39 2.23 -16.13 -1.11
N SER A 40 2.45 -14.99 -0.45
CA SER A 40 1.59 -13.81 -0.53
C SER A 40 2.37 -12.52 -0.69
N GLY A 41 1.68 -11.51 -1.21
CA GLY A 41 2.20 -10.16 -1.39
C GLY A 41 1.14 -9.12 -1.10
N VAL A 42 1.51 -8.05 -0.41
CA VAL A 42 0.61 -6.97 -0.02
C VAL A 42 1.25 -5.63 -0.35
N ARG A 43 0.53 -4.78 -1.07
CA ARG A 43 0.95 -3.40 -1.33
C ARG A 43 0.99 -2.59 -0.03
N GLY A 44 1.82 -1.55 0.01
CA GLY A 44 1.95 -0.62 1.14
C GLY A 44 0.76 0.34 1.31
N PHE A 45 -0.48 -0.10 1.06
CA PHE A 45 -1.70 0.68 1.25
C PHE A 45 -1.98 0.90 2.74
N PHE A 46 -2.76 1.94 3.05
CA PHE A 46 -3.13 2.30 4.42
C PHE A 46 -4.25 1.39 4.96
N GLU A 47 -4.04 0.84 6.15
CA GLU A 47 -4.93 -0.09 6.83
C GLU A 47 -6.30 0.52 7.12
N GLU A 48 -6.32 1.78 7.57
CA GLU A 48 -7.50 2.61 7.85
C GLU A 48 -8.25 3.06 6.59
N GLY A 49 -7.68 2.83 5.41
CA GLY A 49 -8.15 3.34 4.13
C GLY A 49 -7.81 4.82 3.90
N VAL A 50 -7.96 5.27 2.66
CA VAL A 50 -7.72 6.66 2.28
C VAL A 50 -8.61 7.04 1.11
N SER A 51 -9.10 8.28 1.07
CA SER A 51 -9.91 8.75 -0.07
C SER A 51 -9.08 9.26 -1.26
N LEU A 52 -7.75 9.11 -1.23
CA LEU A 52 -6.85 9.44 -2.34
C LEU A 52 -6.81 8.29 -3.37
N PRO A 53 -6.38 8.55 -4.61
CA PRO A 53 -6.02 7.49 -5.54
C PRO A 53 -5.08 6.47 -4.88
N SER A 54 -5.55 5.24 -4.78
CA SER A 54 -4.91 4.12 -4.09
C SER A 54 -5.18 2.86 -4.88
N LEU A 55 -4.24 1.92 -4.86
CA LEU A 55 -4.43 0.58 -5.38
C LEU A 55 -4.27 -0.41 -4.22
N VAL A 56 -5.38 -0.68 -3.52
CA VAL A 56 -5.44 -1.71 -2.49
C VAL A 56 -5.22 -3.07 -3.15
N GLY A 57 -4.16 -3.76 -2.78
CA GLY A 57 -3.73 -4.99 -3.45
C GLY A 57 -3.15 -6.00 -2.47
N THR A 58 -3.82 -7.14 -2.34
CA THR A 58 -3.34 -8.34 -1.64
C THR A 58 -3.40 -9.49 -2.62
N TYR A 59 -2.31 -10.24 -2.77
CA TYR A 59 -2.18 -11.27 -3.81
C TYR A 59 -1.58 -12.52 -3.21
N TYR A 60 -1.96 -13.68 -3.76
CA TYR A 60 -1.39 -14.98 -3.41
C TYR A 60 -0.83 -15.62 -4.69
N ASN A 61 0.33 -16.25 -4.59
CA ASN A 61 0.93 -16.93 -5.72
C ASN A 61 0.02 -18.07 -6.19
N GLY A 62 -0.22 -18.14 -7.50
CA GLY A 62 -1.09 -19.14 -8.13
C GLY A 62 -2.61 -18.89 -8.05
N ILE A 63 -3.08 -17.88 -7.32
CA ILE A 63 -4.51 -17.54 -7.28
C ILE A 63 -4.85 -16.56 -8.42
N LEU A 64 -5.53 -17.07 -9.44
CA LEU A 64 -5.77 -16.38 -10.72
C LEU A 64 -7.21 -16.52 -11.20
N GLU A 65 -7.61 -15.61 -12.10
CA GLU A 65 -8.84 -15.71 -12.88
C GLU A 65 -8.61 -15.35 -14.34
N TYR A 66 -9.58 -15.70 -15.18
CA TYR A 66 -9.62 -15.32 -16.58
C TYR A 66 -10.35 -14.00 -16.80
N SER A 67 -10.11 -13.36 -17.96
CA SER A 67 -10.93 -12.24 -18.42
C SER A 67 -12.41 -12.61 -18.45
N LEU A 68 -13.27 -11.65 -18.08
CA LEU A 68 -14.73 -11.83 -18.03
C LEU A 68 -15.31 -12.17 -19.40
N GLU A 69 -14.74 -11.56 -20.45
CA GLU A 69 -15.16 -11.75 -21.83
C GLU A 69 -14.04 -12.38 -22.65
N GLU A 70 -14.44 -13.09 -23.72
CA GLU A 70 -13.50 -13.52 -24.75
C GLU A 70 -13.17 -12.37 -25.69
N THR A 71 -11.93 -12.29 -26.14
CA THR A 71 -11.54 -11.46 -27.29
C THR A 71 -11.73 -12.30 -28.56
N PRO A 72 -12.72 -12.00 -29.42
CA PRO A 72 -12.97 -12.79 -30.61
C PRO A 72 -11.78 -12.73 -31.58
N ASN A 73 -11.42 -13.88 -32.15
CA ASN A 73 -10.39 -13.94 -33.18
C ASN A 73 -10.71 -15.05 -34.20
N ALA A 74 -10.48 -14.75 -35.47
CA ALA A 74 -10.71 -15.67 -36.60
C ALA A 74 -9.55 -16.66 -36.83
N TYR A 75 -8.35 -16.36 -36.32
CA TYR A 75 -7.15 -17.18 -36.51
C TYR A 75 -6.93 -18.14 -35.35
N LYS A 76 -6.48 -19.37 -35.67
CA LYS A 76 -6.16 -20.40 -34.67
C LYS A 76 -4.84 -20.07 -33.97
N GLY A 77 -4.71 -20.47 -32.71
CA GLY A 77 -3.50 -20.26 -31.91
C GLY A 77 -3.40 -18.90 -31.21
N ILE A 78 -4.34 -17.97 -31.45
CA ILE A 78 -4.42 -16.70 -30.72
C ILE A 78 -5.22 -16.90 -29.43
N VAL A 79 -4.66 -16.46 -28.30
CA VAL A 79 -5.30 -16.53 -26.98
C VAL A 79 -6.60 -15.72 -26.99
N LYS A 80 -7.72 -16.37 -26.63
CA LYS A 80 -9.05 -15.74 -26.58
C LYS A 80 -9.39 -15.16 -25.21
N ARG A 81 -8.85 -15.73 -24.13
CA ARG A 81 -9.04 -15.27 -22.76
C ARG A 81 -7.70 -15.24 -22.06
N THR A 82 -7.28 -14.05 -21.64
CA THR A 82 -6.08 -13.91 -20.80
C THR A 82 -6.42 -14.28 -19.36
N HIS A 83 -5.43 -14.65 -18.56
CA HIS A 83 -5.57 -14.82 -17.12
C HIS A 83 -4.62 -13.87 -16.37
N PHE A 84 -4.95 -13.57 -15.12
CA PHE A 84 -4.19 -12.67 -14.26
C PHE A 84 -4.37 -13.04 -12.79
N THR A 85 -3.38 -12.74 -11.96
CA THR A 85 -3.49 -12.82 -10.51
C THR A 85 -4.56 -11.84 -10.03
N ILE A 86 -5.48 -12.32 -9.20
CA ILE A 86 -6.58 -11.49 -8.70
C ILE A 86 -6.21 -10.79 -7.39
N ASN A 87 -6.76 -9.59 -7.22
CA ASN A 87 -6.78 -8.95 -5.91
C ASN A 87 -7.66 -9.77 -4.96
N SER A 88 -7.07 -10.21 -3.86
CA SER A 88 -7.67 -11.11 -2.87
C SER A 88 -8.18 -10.32 -1.66
N THR A 89 -8.66 -11.03 -0.64
CA THR A 89 -9.20 -10.42 0.58
C THR A 89 -8.21 -9.48 1.25
N ASN A 90 -8.64 -8.23 1.50
CA ASN A 90 -7.90 -7.29 2.34
C ASN A 90 -8.13 -7.60 3.82
N TYR A 91 -7.24 -8.41 4.40
CA TYR A 91 -7.27 -8.78 5.82
C TYR A 91 -6.65 -7.72 6.76
N LEU A 92 -6.08 -6.64 6.22
CA LEU A 92 -5.47 -5.54 7.00
C LEU A 92 -6.42 -4.36 7.19
N LYS A 93 -7.59 -4.40 6.57
CA LYS A 93 -8.55 -3.30 6.62
C LYS A 93 -9.01 -3.07 8.05
N LEU A 94 -8.87 -1.84 8.52
CA LEU A 94 -9.39 -1.36 9.79
C LEU A 94 -10.07 0.00 9.61
N CYS A 95 -10.74 0.48 10.65
CA CYS A 95 -11.38 1.80 10.67
C CYS A 95 -11.12 2.41 12.05
N LEU A 96 -10.45 3.56 12.08
CA LEU A 96 -10.21 4.30 13.33
C LEU A 96 -11.18 5.47 13.39
N ILE A 97 -11.94 5.53 14.48
CA ILE A 97 -12.89 6.62 14.77
C ILE A 97 -12.64 7.06 16.21
N ILE A 98 -12.32 8.34 16.41
CA ILE A 98 -12.10 8.94 17.73
C ILE A 98 -12.92 10.23 17.78
N ASP A 99 -13.69 10.44 18.84
CA ASP A 99 -14.59 11.58 19.01
C ASP A 99 -15.56 11.80 17.83
N GLY A 100 -15.95 10.71 17.14
CA GLY A 100 -16.80 10.75 15.96
C GLY A 100 -16.09 11.16 14.66
N GLU A 101 -14.81 11.55 14.71
CA GLU A 101 -13.99 11.81 13.54
C GLU A 101 -13.41 10.48 13.02
N LYS A 102 -13.59 10.19 11.72
CA LYS A 102 -12.99 9.02 11.08
C LYS A 102 -11.65 9.40 10.46
N LEU A 103 -10.61 8.61 10.76
CA LEU A 103 -9.30 8.83 10.18
C LEU A 103 -9.31 8.58 8.66
N ASP A 104 -8.88 9.59 7.92
CA ASP A 104 -8.62 9.56 6.47
C ASP A 104 -7.50 10.55 6.17
N LEU A 105 -6.27 10.07 5.92
CA LEU A 105 -5.10 10.93 5.71
C LEU A 105 -5.20 11.84 4.47
N ALA A 106 -6.19 11.63 3.60
CA ALA A 106 -6.52 12.57 2.54
C ALA A 106 -7.02 13.90 3.10
N LYS A 107 -7.78 13.86 4.21
CA LYS A 107 -8.58 14.96 4.76
C LYS A 107 -8.16 15.38 6.17
N ALA A 108 -7.64 14.45 6.96
CA ALA A 108 -7.26 14.67 8.34
C ALA A 108 -6.14 15.71 8.47
N SER A 109 -6.16 16.46 9.57
CA SER A 109 -5.01 17.26 10.00
C SER A 109 -4.03 16.36 10.76
N PHE A 110 -2.78 16.31 10.34
CA PHE A 110 -1.77 15.49 10.99
C PHE A 110 -0.37 16.09 10.83
N SER A 111 0.56 15.64 11.66
CA SER A 111 1.98 15.99 11.58
C SER A 111 2.86 14.77 11.82
N SER A 112 4.17 14.95 11.64
CA SER A 112 5.18 13.93 11.96
C SER A 112 4.96 12.59 11.24
N PHE A 113 4.42 12.62 10.02
CA PHE A 113 4.26 11.41 9.21
C PHE A 113 5.63 10.83 8.85
N LYS A 114 5.80 9.55 9.16
CA LYS A 114 6.96 8.76 8.79
C LYS A 114 6.51 7.35 8.40
N ARG A 115 7.01 6.86 7.26
CA ARG A 115 6.86 5.46 6.83
C ARG A 115 8.23 4.88 6.50
N THR A 116 8.60 3.77 7.11
CA THR A 116 9.92 3.14 6.93
C THR A 116 9.75 1.66 6.65
N LEU A 117 10.48 1.14 5.65
CA LEU A 117 10.62 -0.29 5.40
C LEU A 117 12.05 -0.70 5.71
N SER A 118 12.21 -1.63 6.65
CA SER A 118 13.48 -2.26 6.97
C SER A 118 13.76 -3.41 6.01
N PHE A 119 14.91 -3.37 5.32
CA PHE A 119 15.34 -4.46 4.44
C PHE A 119 15.97 -5.63 5.20
N ARG A 120 16.28 -5.46 6.49
CA ARG A 120 16.82 -6.56 7.33
C ARG A 120 15.72 -7.45 7.88
N SER A 121 14.62 -6.85 8.32
CA SER A 121 13.53 -7.55 9.00
C SER A 121 12.27 -7.70 8.15
N GLY A 122 12.15 -6.96 7.04
CA GLY A 122 10.89 -6.87 6.29
C GLY A 122 9.79 -6.10 7.04
N LEU A 123 10.11 -5.44 8.16
CA LEU A 123 9.15 -4.68 8.95
C LEU A 123 8.80 -3.37 8.24
N LEU A 124 7.52 -3.19 7.91
CA LEU A 124 6.97 -1.92 7.48
C LEU A 124 6.38 -1.20 8.69
N GLN A 125 6.88 0.00 8.98
CA GLN A 125 6.39 0.85 10.05
C GLN A 125 5.82 2.13 9.46
N ARG A 126 4.70 2.61 9.99
CA ARG A 126 4.11 3.90 9.65
C ARG A 126 3.57 4.58 10.89
N GLY A 127 3.86 5.86 11.09
CA GLY A 127 3.31 6.61 12.20
C GLY A 127 3.15 8.09 11.88
N PHE A 128 2.26 8.73 12.63
CA PHE A 128 1.93 10.16 12.54
C PHE A 128 1.22 10.61 13.82
N ILE A 129 1.09 11.92 13.99
CA ILE A 129 0.26 12.55 15.03
C ILE A 129 -0.99 13.08 14.34
N TRP A 130 -2.15 12.52 14.67
CA TRP A 130 -3.45 13.00 14.20
C TRP A 130 -3.96 14.11 15.12
N HIS A 131 -4.29 15.26 14.54
CA HIS A 131 -4.85 16.42 15.23
C HIS A 131 -6.37 16.40 15.05
N LEU A 132 -7.09 16.01 16.10
CA LEU A 132 -8.55 15.92 16.10
C LEU A 132 -9.19 17.31 16.18
N GLN A 133 -10.41 17.42 15.66
CA GLN A 133 -11.22 18.65 15.80
C GLN A 133 -11.54 18.99 17.27
N SER A 134 -11.54 17.99 18.17
CA SER A 134 -11.69 18.19 19.62
C SER A 134 -10.48 18.89 20.27
N GLY A 135 -9.37 19.05 19.53
CA GLY A 135 -8.11 19.60 20.04
C GLY A 135 -7.15 18.54 20.60
N ALA A 136 -7.59 17.27 20.70
CA ALA A 136 -6.74 16.17 21.11
C ALA A 136 -5.70 15.80 20.03
N ASN A 137 -4.50 15.41 20.48
CA ASN A 137 -3.42 14.94 19.62
C ASN A 137 -3.18 13.46 19.86
N VAL A 138 -3.44 12.63 18.84
CA VAL A 138 -3.34 11.17 18.94
C VAL A 138 -2.14 10.69 18.13
N LYS A 139 -1.17 10.07 18.79
CA LYS A 139 -0.07 9.38 18.10
C LYS A 139 -0.57 8.02 17.60
N VAL A 140 -0.52 7.81 16.30
CA VAL A 140 -0.92 6.56 15.65
C VAL A 140 0.34 5.89 15.10
N ALA A 141 0.48 4.59 15.33
CA ALA A 141 1.58 3.78 14.84
C ALA A 141 1.05 2.44 14.32
N PHE A 142 1.53 2.05 13.15
CA PHE A 142 1.27 0.78 12.48
C PHE A 142 2.60 0.06 12.27
N GLU A 143 2.58 -1.24 12.53
CA GLU A 143 3.69 -2.14 12.25
C GLU A 143 3.14 -3.38 11.55
N ARG A 144 3.76 -3.75 10.44
CA ARG A 144 3.30 -4.83 9.58
C ARG A 144 4.46 -5.69 9.11
N LEU A 145 4.23 -7.01 9.13
CA LEU A 145 5.11 -8.04 8.61
C LEU A 145 4.28 -9.08 7.86
N LEU A 146 4.91 -9.78 6.92
CA LEU A 146 4.47 -11.09 6.45
C LEU A 146 5.45 -12.11 7.03
N GLY A 147 4.94 -13.18 7.64
CA GLY A 147 5.79 -14.24 8.19
C GLY A 147 6.63 -14.87 7.09
N MET A 148 7.94 -14.96 7.28
CA MET A 148 8.85 -15.58 6.32
C MET A 148 9.00 -17.10 6.53
N GLU A 149 8.57 -17.59 7.68
CA GLU A 149 8.56 -18.99 8.06
C GLU A 149 7.11 -19.43 8.31
N SER A 150 6.81 -20.70 8.03
CA SER A 150 5.49 -21.32 8.19
C SER A 150 5.26 -21.85 9.60
#